data_AF-A0A1V4IAL1-F1
#
_entry.id   AF-A0A1V4IAL1-F1
#
_cell.length_a   1.000
_cell.length_b   1.000
_cell.length_c   1.000
_cell.angle_alpha   90.00
_cell.angle_beta   90.00
_cell.angle_gamma   90.00
#
_symmetry.space_group_name_H-M   'P 1'
#
loop_
_entity.id
_entity.type
_entity.pdbx_description
1 polymer ?
#
loop_
_entity_poly.entity_id
_entity_poly.type
_entity_poly.pdbx_seq_one_letter_code
_entity_poly.pdbx_strand_id
1 'polypeptide(L)'
;MDKEKMMKFKSVIGLIVFSIIVSFLSPRFLTVPNILNVLRQTSINAVIAAGMTFVILTGGIDLSVGSVLAFTGAICASLIATGSSVVVSVIVAIVIGALVGALNGLIISKGKIQPFIATLATMTILRGATLVFTDGKPISIGSGKSAIVFSNIGSGQFLGVPTPIYLMILVFLVCYFILTQTRVGRYIYALGGNEEATRLSGINTSKIKVYVYSISGILSAIAGIIVTSRLFSAQPNAGSGYELDAIAAVVLGGTSLSGGQGGIPGTIVGALIIGILNNALNLLNVSSYYQMIAKGIVILIAVLLDRKQK
;
A
#
# COMPACT_ATOMS: atom_id res chain seq x y z
N MET A 1 15.49 -17.22 25.79
CA MET A 1 14.98 -17.05 24.41
C MET A 1 16.14 -16.55 23.57
N ASP A 2 16.63 -17.35 22.62
CA ASP A 2 17.83 -17.02 21.84
C ASP A 2 17.72 -15.63 21.19
N LYS A 3 18.79 -14.83 21.29
CA LYS A 3 18.88 -13.50 20.69
C LYS A 3 18.48 -13.52 19.20
N GLU A 4 18.79 -14.60 18.48
CA GLU A 4 18.36 -14.82 17.09
C GLU A 4 16.84 -14.94 16.92
N LYS A 5 16.15 -15.71 17.76
CA LYS A 5 14.68 -15.82 17.71
C LYS A 5 14.02 -14.48 18.04
N MET A 6 14.58 -13.76 19.01
CA MET A 6 14.09 -12.43 19.38
C MET A 6 14.29 -11.41 18.25
N MET A 7 15.38 -11.53 17.48
CA MET A 7 15.65 -10.72 16.29
C MET A 7 14.66 -11.01 15.15
N LYS A 8 14.30 -12.28 14.95
CA LYS A 8 13.37 -12.72 13.90
C LYS A 8 11.93 -12.25 14.12
N PHE A 9 11.52 -12.04 15.37
CA PHE A 9 10.16 -11.64 15.74
C PHE A 9 10.05 -10.21 16.30
N LYS A 10 11.08 -9.36 16.15
CA LYS A 10 11.09 -7.98 16.69
C LYS A 10 9.82 -7.19 16.36
N SER A 11 9.37 -7.21 15.11
CA SER A 11 8.18 -6.46 14.68
C SER A 11 6.90 -7.03 15.31
N VAL A 12 6.82 -8.35 15.49
CA VAL A 12 5.67 -9.00 16.15
C VAL A 12 5.66 -8.69 17.64
N ILE A 13 6.82 -8.75 18.30
CA ILE A 13 6.97 -8.36 19.71
C ILE A 13 6.58 -6.88 19.89
N GLY A 14 7.06 -6.01 19.00
CA GLY A 14 6.69 -4.58 19.00
C GLY A 14 5.19 -4.37 18.85
N LEU A 15 4.54 -5.09 17.93
CA LEU A 15 3.09 -5.06 17.75
C LEU A 15 2.34 -5.49 19.02
N ILE A 16 2.77 -6.58 19.67
CA ILE A 16 2.14 -7.09 20.89
C ILE A 16 2.29 -6.08 22.03
N VAL A 17 3.51 -5.59 22.29
CA VAL A 17 3.78 -4.60 23.34
C VAL A 17 2.96 -3.35 23.12
N PHE A 18 2.91 -2.84 21.89
CA PHE A 18 2.13 -1.66 21.55
C PHE A 18 0.63 -1.90 21.77
N SER A 19 0.10 -3.05 21.36
CA SER A 19 -1.31 -3.42 21.57
C SER A 19 -1.68 -3.51 23.06
N ILE A 20 -0.77 -4.05 23.89
CA ILE A 20 -0.97 -4.10 25.34
C ILE A 20 -1.05 -2.69 25.92
N ILE A 21 -0.12 -1.80 25.56
CA ILE A 21 -0.12 -0.41 26.04
C ILE A 21 -1.44 0.28 25.68
N VAL A 22 -1.88 0.19 24.43
CA VAL A 22 -3.12 0.84 23.98
C VAL A 22 -4.35 0.25 24.67
N SER A 23 -4.35 -1.05 24.98
CA SER A 23 -5.46 -1.69 25.71
C SER A 23 -5.67 -1.11 27.10
N PHE A 24 -4.61 -0.69 27.79
CA PHE A 24 -4.70 0.02 29.07
C PHE A 24 -5.14 1.47 28.92
N LEU A 25 -4.80 2.11 27.79
CA LEU A 25 -5.15 3.51 27.53
C LEU A 25 -6.61 3.68 27.06
N SER A 26 -7.21 2.66 26.45
CA SER A 26 -8.60 2.72 25.99
C SER A 26 -9.33 1.38 26.13
N PRO A 27 -10.38 1.29 26.96
CA PRO A 27 -11.22 0.10 27.06
C PRO A 27 -11.90 -0.29 25.75
N ARG A 28 -12.06 0.66 24.81
CA ARG A 28 -12.68 0.42 23.49
C ARG A 28 -11.75 -0.30 22.53
N PHE A 29 -10.44 -0.34 22.82
CA PHE A 29 -9.43 -0.84 21.89
C PHE A 29 -9.66 -2.31 21.50
N LEU A 30 -9.86 -3.19 22.47
CA LEU A 30 -10.03 -4.64 22.25
C LEU A 30 -11.47 -5.06 21.91
N THR A 31 -12.37 -4.10 21.66
CA THR A 31 -13.74 -4.43 21.26
C THR A 31 -13.78 -4.96 19.82
N VAL A 32 -14.62 -5.96 19.56
CA VAL A 32 -14.77 -6.54 18.21
C VAL A 32 -15.07 -5.48 17.14
N PRO A 33 -15.98 -4.51 17.36
CA PRO A 33 -16.21 -3.45 16.37
C PRO A 33 -14.96 -2.61 16.08
N ASN A 34 -14.16 -2.30 17.11
CA ASN A 34 -12.92 -1.57 16.91
C ASN A 34 -11.90 -2.40 16.13
N ILE A 35 -11.69 -3.66 16.51
CA ILE A 35 -10.76 -4.57 15.80
C ILE A 35 -11.13 -4.68 14.32
N LEU A 36 -12.41 -4.89 14.00
CA LEU A 36 -12.88 -4.96 12.60
C LEU A 36 -12.68 -3.62 11.87
N ASN A 37 -12.85 -2.49 12.56
CA ASN A 37 -12.59 -1.17 11.98
C ASN A 37 -11.09 -0.95 11.72
N VAL A 38 -10.21 -1.36 12.65
CA VAL A 38 -8.75 -1.33 12.48
C VAL A 38 -8.34 -2.14 11.27
N LEU A 39 -8.78 -3.39 11.18
CA LEU A 39 -8.44 -4.28 10.06
C LEU A 39 -8.98 -3.74 8.74
N ARG A 40 -10.20 -3.19 8.71
CA ARG A 40 -10.79 -2.56 7.52
C ARG A 40 -9.97 -1.33 7.08
N GLN A 41 -9.56 -0.46 8.00
CA GLN A 41 -8.74 0.72 7.66
C GLN A 41 -7.33 0.32 7.21
N THR A 42 -6.73 -0.63 7.93
CA THR A 42 -5.40 -1.15 7.63
C THR A 42 -5.35 -1.84 6.28
N SER A 43 -6.43 -2.53 5.88
CA SER A 43 -6.48 -3.29 4.63
C SER A 43 -6.09 -2.46 3.40
N ILE A 44 -6.50 -1.19 3.35
CA ILE A 44 -6.22 -0.28 2.24
C ILE A 44 -4.71 -0.03 2.14
N ASN A 45 -4.09 0.43 3.24
CA ASN A 45 -2.65 0.71 3.25
C ASN A 45 -1.82 -0.59 3.15
N ALA A 46 -2.31 -1.71 3.68
CA ALA A 46 -1.65 -3.00 3.59
C ALA A 46 -1.59 -3.51 2.14
N VAL A 47 -2.64 -3.31 1.35
CA VAL A 47 -2.64 -3.63 -0.09
C VAL A 47 -1.60 -2.80 -0.84
N ILE A 48 -1.50 -1.50 -0.55
CA ILE A 48 -0.47 -0.63 -1.14
C ILE A 48 0.92 -1.07 -0.70
N ALA A 49 1.09 -1.33 0.60
CA ALA A 49 2.34 -1.78 1.19
C ALA A 49 2.82 -3.09 0.56
N ALA A 50 1.93 -4.03 0.25
CA ALA A 50 2.28 -5.24 -0.48
C ALA A 50 2.92 -4.95 -1.83
N GLY A 51 2.43 -3.97 -2.60
CA GLY A 51 3.05 -3.51 -3.84
C GLY A 51 4.37 -2.79 -3.62
N MET A 52 4.41 -1.93 -2.60
CA MET A 52 5.62 -1.23 -2.16
C MET A 52 6.73 -2.22 -1.75
N THR A 53 6.40 -3.40 -1.20
CA THR A 53 7.38 -4.47 -0.92
C THR A 53 8.13 -4.89 -2.17
N PHE A 54 7.45 -5.10 -3.30
CA PHE A 54 8.12 -5.48 -4.55
C PHE A 54 9.09 -4.40 -5.00
N VAL A 55 8.69 -3.14 -4.93
CA VAL A 55 9.51 -2.00 -5.34
C VAL A 55 10.74 -1.84 -4.44
N ILE A 56 10.55 -1.86 -3.11
CA ILE A 56 11.66 -1.75 -2.14
C ILE A 56 12.61 -2.94 -2.28
N LEU A 57 12.10 -4.15 -2.53
CA LEU A 57 12.96 -5.32 -2.76
C LEU A 57 13.91 -5.14 -3.95
N THR A 58 13.58 -4.29 -4.94
CA THR A 58 14.48 -3.95 -6.05
C THR A 58 15.40 -2.74 -5.78
N GLY A 59 15.40 -2.20 -4.55
CA GLY A 59 16.13 -0.99 -4.19
C GLY A 59 15.45 0.31 -4.66
N GLY A 60 14.18 0.24 -5.07
CA GLY A 60 13.39 1.37 -5.53
C GLY A 60 12.48 1.95 -4.45
N ILE A 61 11.94 3.13 -4.73
CA ILE A 61 10.84 3.74 -3.96
C ILE A 61 9.79 4.20 -4.97
N ASP A 62 8.50 4.03 -4.64
CA ASP A 62 7.36 4.48 -5.43
C ASP A 62 6.51 5.45 -4.62
N LEU A 63 6.76 6.74 -4.79
CA LEU A 63 5.98 7.79 -4.13
C LEU A 63 4.62 8.04 -4.80
N SER A 64 4.40 7.49 -6.00
CA SER A 64 3.20 7.78 -6.78
C SER A 64 1.97 7.01 -6.33
N VAL A 65 2.13 5.96 -5.50
CA VAL A 65 1.05 5.03 -5.09
C VAL A 65 -0.21 5.72 -4.57
N GLY A 66 -0.07 6.74 -3.73
CA GLY A 66 -1.20 7.51 -3.20
C GLY A 66 -1.93 8.34 -4.26
N SER A 67 -1.21 8.81 -5.28
CA SER A 67 -1.78 9.58 -6.39
C SER A 67 -2.39 8.67 -7.46
N VAL A 68 -1.80 7.50 -7.71
CA VAL A 68 -2.39 6.44 -8.55
C VAL A 68 -3.72 5.99 -7.96
N LEU A 69 -3.76 5.76 -6.65
CA LEU A 69 -4.97 5.45 -5.91
C LEU A 69 -6.08 6.49 -6.13
N ALA A 70 -5.76 7.77 -5.95
CA ALA A 70 -6.71 8.87 -6.09
C ALA A 70 -7.26 8.97 -7.52
N PHE A 71 -6.36 8.92 -8.50
CA PHE A 71 -6.71 9.06 -9.91
C PHE A 71 -7.56 7.88 -10.41
N THR A 72 -7.13 6.64 -10.13
CA THR A 72 -7.88 5.45 -10.53
C THR A 72 -9.22 5.34 -9.79
N GLY A 73 -9.28 5.77 -8.53
CA GLY A 73 -10.53 5.91 -7.77
C GLY A 73 -11.50 6.91 -8.39
N ALA A 74 -11.01 8.08 -8.81
CA ALA A 74 -11.83 9.11 -9.47
C ALA A 74 -12.42 8.63 -10.80
N ILE A 75 -11.62 7.95 -11.63
CA ILE A 75 -12.08 7.35 -12.88
C ILE A 75 -13.13 6.27 -12.59
N CYS A 76 -12.86 5.39 -11.62
CA CYS A 76 -13.79 4.33 -11.25
C CYS A 76 -15.14 4.91 -10.77
N ALA A 77 -15.11 5.93 -9.90
CA ALA A 77 -16.31 6.61 -9.42
C ALA A 77 -17.11 7.26 -10.55
N SER A 78 -16.43 7.94 -11.49
CA SER A 78 -17.07 8.58 -12.64
C SER A 78 -17.78 7.57 -13.55
N LEU A 79 -17.15 6.42 -13.82
CA LEU A 79 -17.77 5.35 -14.61
C LEU A 79 -18.99 4.76 -13.90
N ILE A 80 -18.92 4.53 -12.59
CA ILE A 80 -20.07 4.04 -11.82
C ILE A 80 -21.21 5.07 -11.80
N ALA A 81 -20.88 6.36 -11.62
CA ALA A 81 -21.86 7.44 -11.57
C ALA A 81 -22.62 7.61 -12.90
N THR A 82 -21.96 7.35 -14.02
CA THR A 82 -22.57 7.36 -15.37
C THR A 82 -23.34 6.07 -15.70
N GLY A 83 -23.42 5.13 -14.76
CA GLY A 83 -24.21 3.90 -14.91
C GLY A 83 -23.44 2.72 -15.53
N SER A 84 -22.12 2.82 -15.71
CA SER A 84 -21.31 1.71 -16.22
C SER A 84 -21.37 0.51 -15.27
N SER A 85 -21.13 -0.69 -15.80
CA SER A 85 -21.10 -1.90 -14.99
C SER A 85 -19.90 -1.89 -14.03
N VAL A 86 -20.08 -2.46 -12.83
CA VAL A 86 -19.03 -2.53 -11.81
C VAL A 86 -17.76 -3.22 -12.33
N VAL A 87 -17.94 -4.31 -13.09
CA VAL A 87 -16.83 -5.10 -13.64
C VAL A 87 -15.99 -4.24 -14.59
N VAL A 88 -16.62 -3.50 -15.51
CA VAL A 88 -15.91 -2.63 -16.45
C VAL A 88 -15.17 -1.52 -15.69
N SER A 89 -15.83 -0.84 -14.75
CA SER A 89 -15.22 0.25 -13.98
C SER A 89 -14.00 -0.22 -13.17
N VAL A 90 -14.06 -1.42 -12.58
CA VAL A 90 -12.95 -2.02 -11.83
C VAL A 90 -11.79 -2.39 -12.76
N ILE A 91 -12.07 -3.04 -13.90
CA ILE A 91 -11.04 -3.44 -14.85
C ILE A 91 -10.32 -2.20 -15.40
N VAL A 92 -11.05 -1.16 -15.79
CA VAL A 92 -10.46 0.09 -16.28
C VAL A 92 -9.54 0.73 -15.24
N ALA A 93 -9.99 0.82 -13.97
CA ALA A 93 -9.16 1.36 -12.89
C ALA A 93 -7.86 0.56 -12.69
N ILE A 94 -7.93 -0.78 -12.70
CA ILE A 94 -6.76 -1.65 -12.58
C ILE A 94 -5.81 -1.49 -13.76
N VAL A 95 -6.33 -1.44 -14.99
CA VAL A 95 -5.53 -1.26 -16.20
C VAL A 95 -4.80 0.07 -16.18
N ILE A 96 -5.47 1.16 -15.78
CA ILE A 96 -4.83 2.48 -15.66
C ILE A 96 -3.73 2.45 -14.59
N GLY A 97 -3.98 1.84 -13.44
CA GLY A 97 -2.96 1.63 -12.41
C GLY A 97 -1.75 0.87 -12.93
N ALA A 98 -1.97 -0.24 -13.65
CA ALA A 98 -0.92 -1.03 -14.27
C ALA A 98 -0.10 -0.23 -15.29
N LEU A 99 -0.77 0.57 -16.13
CA LEU A 99 -0.12 1.38 -17.16
C LEU A 99 0.75 2.49 -16.56
N VAL A 100 0.25 3.19 -15.52
CA VAL A 100 1.06 4.18 -14.80
C VAL A 100 2.27 3.52 -14.14
N GLY A 101 2.06 2.38 -13.48
CA GLY A 101 3.15 1.60 -12.89
C GLY A 101 4.18 1.17 -13.94
N ALA A 102 3.73 0.64 -15.07
CA ALA A 102 4.60 0.27 -16.18
C ALA A 102 5.38 1.47 -16.72
N LEU A 103 4.75 2.65 -16.83
CA LEU A 103 5.39 3.89 -17.26
C LEU A 103 6.49 4.30 -16.28
N ASN A 104 6.23 4.28 -14.97
CA ASN A 104 7.27 4.52 -13.95
C ASN A 104 8.44 3.55 -14.13
N GLY A 105 8.16 2.25 -14.23
CA GLY A 105 9.20 1.24 -14.40
C GLY A 105 9.98 1.41 -15.71
N LEU A 106 9.34 1.88 -16.79
CA LEU A 106 10.01 2.19 -18.07
C LEU A 106 10.90 3.41 -17.96
N ILE A 107 10.42 4.50 -17.36
CA ILE A 107 11.20 5.73 -17.14
C ILE A 107 12.44 5.43 -16.28
N ILE A 108 12.26 4.67 -15.21
CA ILE A 108 13.35 4.30 -14.31
C ILE A 108 14.36 3.40 -15.02
N SER A 109 13.89 2.36 -15.72
CA SER A 109 14.78 1.37 -16.32
C SER A 109 15.47 1.82 -17.60
N LYS A 110 14.75 2.47 -18.52
CA LYS A 110 15.30 2.93 -19.81
C LYS A 110 15.83 4.35 -19.74
N GLY A 111 15.15 5.23 -19.00
CA GLY A 111 15.59 6.61 -18.79
C GLY A 111 16.77 6.73 -17.83
N LYS A 112 17.13 5.63 -17.13
CA LYS A 112 18.22 5.60 -16.12
C LYS A 112 18.04 6.67 -15.04
N ILE A 113 16.79 7.00 -14.73
CA ILE A 113 16.42 7.98 -13.72
C ILE A 113 16.29 7.27 -12.37
N GLN A 114 16.72 7.94 -11.29
CA GLN A 114 16.54 7.43 -9.94
C GLN A 114 15.05 7.20 -9.63
N PRO A 115 14.66 6.03 -9.08
CA PRO A 115 13.28 5.69 -8.70
C PRO A 115 12.50 6.78 -8.00
N PHE A 116 13.12 7.40 -6.98
CA PHE A 116 12.50 8.44 -6.18
C PHE A 116 12.08 9.65 -7.04
N ILE A 117 12.94 10.11 -7.94
CA ILE A 117 12.69 11.29 -8.79
C ILE A 117 11.55 11.00 -9.77
N ALA A 118 11.62 9.85 -10.45
CA ALA A 118 10.61 9.46 -11.44
C ALA A 118 9.23 9.34 -10.79
N THR A 119 9.13 8.68 -9.64
CA THR A 119 7.84 8.48 -8.98
C THR A 119 7.33 9.72 -8.25
N LEU A 120 8.20 10.61 -7.78
CA LEU A 120 7.81 11.93 -7.28
C LEU A 120 7.21 12.82 -8.37
N ALA A 121 7.79 12.79 -9.58
CA ALA A 121 7.24 13.50 -10.73
C ALA A 121 5.86 12.94 -11.11
N THR A 122 5.72 11.61 -11.22
CA THR A 122 4.43 10.96 -11.48
C THR A 122 3.40 11.23 -10.39
N MET A 123 3.81 11.23 -9.12
CA MET A 123 2.97 11.61 -7.99
C MET A 123 2.38 13.01 -8.21
N THR A 124 3.23 13.99 -8.52
CA THR A 124 2.83 15.39 -8.72
C THR A 124 1.90 15.54 -9.91
N ILE A 125 2.25 14.92 -11.05
CA ILE A 125 1.44 14.92 -12.28
C ILE A 125 0.06 14.32 -12.01
N LEU A 126 -0.01 13.13 -11.41
CA LEU A 126 -1.29 12.47 -11.15
C LEU A 126 -2.13 13.18 -10.09
N ARG A 127 -1.50 13.81 -9.09
CA ARG A 127 -2.23 14.63 -8.11
C ARG A 127 -2.89 15.81 -8.81
N GLY A 128 -2.17 16.50 -9.68
CA GLY A 128 -2.72 17.57 -10.53
C GLY A 128 -3.80 17.06 -11.47
N ALA A 129 -3.57 15.95 -12.17
CA ALA A 129 -4.53 15.34 -13.09
C ALA A 129 -5.82 14.92 -12.37
N THR A 130 -5.72 14.42 -11.14
CA THR A 130 -6.89 14.09 -10.31
C THR A 130 -7.68 15.35 -9.98
N LEU A 131 -7.02 16.44 -9.57
CA LEU A 131 -7.69 17.70 -9.27
C LEU A 131 -8.37 18.31 -10.50
N VAL A 132 -7.72 18.28 -11.67
CA VAL A 132 -8.31 18.74 -12.94
C VAL A 132 -9.49 17.87 -13.33
N PHE A 133 -9.36 16.53 -13.25
CA PHE A 133 -10.43 15.60 -13.61
C PHE A 133 -11.66 15.72 -12.69
N THR A 134 -11.45 16.10 -11.44
CA THR A 134 -12.50 16.19 -10.42
C THR A 134 -13.03 17.62 -10.20
N ASP A 135 -12.49 18.61 -10.91
CA ASP A 135 -12.67 20.04 -10.61
C ASP A 135 -12.43 20.39 -9.12
N GLY A 136 -11.51 19.67 -8.47
CA GLY A 136 -11.23 19.77 -7.03
C GLY A 136 -12.40 19.35 -6.12
N LYS A 137 -13.45 18.71 -6.65
CA LYS A 137 -14.65 18.33 -5.90
C LYS A 137 -14.81 16.80 -5.81
N PRO A 138 -15.43 16.28 -4.75
CA PRO A 138 -15.69 14.84 -4.66
C PRO A 138 -16.63 14.36 -5.77
N ILE A 139 -16.28 13.25 -6.44
CA ILE A 139 -17.16 12.57 -7.39
C ILE A 139 -17.95 11.52 -6.61
N SER A 140 -19.26 11.70 -6.49
CA SER A 140 -20.14 10.67 -5.89
C SER A 140 -20.33 9.51 -6.87
N ILE A 141 -20.39 8.28 -6.36
CA ILE A 141 -20.71 7.10 -7.18
C ILE A 141 -22.20 7.03 -7.57
N GLY A 142 -23.04 7.93 -7.04
CA GLY A 142 -24.49 7.97 -7.28
C GLY A 142 -25.28 6.94 -6.47
N SER A 143 -26.56 6.75 -6.82
CA SER A 143 -27.52 5.87 -6.12
C SER A 143 -28.05 4.72 -6.99
N GLY A 144 -27.50 4.53 -8.19
CA GLY A 144 -27.92 3.49 -9.12
C GLY A 144 -27.58 2.07 -8.65
N LYS A 145 -28.11 1.05 -9.35
CA LYS A 145 -27.81 -0.38 -9.05
C LYS A 145 -26.30 -0.68 -9.04
N SER A 146 -25.54 -0.12 -9.99
CA SER A 146 -24.08 -0.25 -10.03
C SER A 146 -23.41 0.34 -8.79
N ALA A 147 -23.91 1.46 -8.26
CA ALA A 147 -23.37 2.09 -7.05
C ALA A 147 -23.55 1.20 -5.82
N ILE A 148 -24.72 0.56 -5.67
CA ILE A 148 -25.00 -0.37 -4.57
C ILE A 148 -24.03 -1.57 -4.65
N VAL A 149 -23.93 -2.21 -5.82
CA VAL A 149 -23.02 -3.35 -6.01
C VAL A 149 -21.56 -2.95 -5.78
N PHE A 150 -21.16 -1.78 -6.27
CA PHE A 150 -19.81 -1.25 -6.06
C PHE A 150 -19.53 -0.98 -4.57
N SER A 151 -20.49 -0.42 -3.82
CA SER A 151 -20.32 -0.10 -2.39
C SER A 151 -20.05 -1.33 -1.51
N ASN A 152 -20.50 -2.51 -1.93
CA ASN A 152 -20.25 -3.76 -1.21
C ASN A 152 -18.77 -4.16 -1.20
N ILE A 153 -17.95 -3.62 -2.10
CA ILE A 153 -16.50 -3.86 -2.14
C ILE A 153 -15.80 -3.25 -0.92
N GLY A 154 -16.16 -2.02 -0.55
CA GLY A 154 -15.51 -1.23 0.50
C GLY A 154 -16.28 -1.20 1.83
N SER A 155 -17.61 -1.22 1.77
CA SER A 155 -18.51 -1.13 2.93
C SER A 155 -19.25 -2.43 3.25
N GLY A 156 -19.22 -3.40 2.34
CA GLY A 156 -19.87 -4.70 2.52
C GLY A 156 -19.24 -5.55 3.63
N GLN A 157 -20.00 -6.55 4.06
CA GLN A 157 -19.58 -7.52 5.07
C GLN A 157 -20.00 -8.91 4.63
N PHE A 158 -19.12 -9.88 4.86
CA PHE A 158 -19.38 -11.30 4.66
C PHE A 158 -19.07 -12.03 5.96
N LEU A 159 -20.03 -12.81 6.49
CA LEU A 159 -19.92 -13.50 7.78
C LEU A 159 -19.49 -12.57 8.95
N GLY A 160 -19.96 -11.33 8.95
CA GLY A 160 -19.61 -10.32 9.96
C GLY A 160 -18.21 -9.69 9.81
N VAL A 161 -17.44 -10.10 8.79
CA VAL A 161 -16.11 -9.55 8.49
C VAL A 161 -16.19 -8.61 7.28
N PRO A 162 -15.62 -7.40 7.35
CA PRO A 162 -15.57 -6.48 6.22
C PRO A 162 -14.94 -7.06 4.95
N THR A 163 -15.56 -6.84 3.79
CA THR A 163 -15.04 -7.25 2.46
C THR A 163 -13.58 -6.82 2.21
N PRO A 164 -13.12 -5.60 2.59
CA PRO A 164 -11.73 -5.19 2.38
C PRO A 164 -10.69 -6.09 3.03
N ILE A 165 -11.03 -6.78 4.13
CA ILE A 165 -10.11 -7.68 4.82
C ILE A 165 -9.87 -8.93 3.97
N TYR A 166 -10.91 -9.48 3.33
CA TYR A 166 -10.78 -10.62 2.42
C TYR A 166 -9.94 -10.26 1.19
N LEU A 167 -10.15 -9.07 0.62
CA LEU A 167 -9.34 -8.57 -0.50
C LEU A 167 -7.87 -8.41 -0.11
N MET A 168 -7.60 -7.87 1.08
CA MET A 168 -6.25 -7.81 1.63
C MET A 168 -5.64 -9.21 1.72
N ILE A 169 -6.31 -10.17 2.38
CA ILE A 169 -5.78 -11.54 2.52
C ILE A 169 -5.47 -12.16 1.15
N LEU A 170 -6.38 -12.02 0.19
CA LEU A 170 -6.17 -12.50 -1.18
C LEU A 170 -4.94 -11.87 -1.84
N VAL A 171 -4.80 -10.54 -1.77
CA VAL A 171 -3.64 -9.81 -2.30
C VAL A 171 -2.35 -10.31 -1.65
N PHE A 172 -2.33 -10.48 -0.34
CA PHE A 172 -1.15 -10.96 0.39
C PHE A 172 -0.77 -12.39 -0.01
N LEU A 173 -1.75 -13.29 -0.18
CA LEU A 173 -1.50 -14.65 -0.66
C LEU A 173 -0.91 -14.66 -2.07
N VAL A 174 -1.49 -13.87 -2.99
CA VAL A 174 -0.99 -13.75 -4.37
C VAL A 174 0.41 -13.17 -4.39
N CYS A 175 0.66 -12.09 -3.65
CA CYS A 175 1.98 -11.45 -3.58
C CYS A 175 3.03 -12.38 -2.97
N TYR A 176 2.68 -13.09 -1.89
CA TYR A 176 3.54 -14.08 -1.26
C TYR A 176 3.90 -15.22 -2.23
N PHE A 177 2.91 -15.74 -2.95
CA PHE A 177 3.12 -16.77 -3.96
C PHE A 177 4.06 -16.27 -5.08
N ILE A 178 3.85 -15.06 -5.60
CA ILE A 178 4.72 -14.48 -6.63
C ILE A 178 6.17 -14.39 -6.13
N LEU A 179 6.41 -13.87 -4.92
CA LEU A 179 7.77 -13.69 -4.42
C LEU A 179 8.47 -15.01 -4.07
N THR A 180 7.76 -16.01 -3.54
CA THR A 180 8.38 -17.24 -3.02
C THR A 180 8.40 -18.39 -4.02
N GLN A 181 7.35 -18.51 -4.83
CA GLN A 181 7.14 -19.70 -5.68
C GLN A 181 7.46 -19.46 -7.17
N THR A 182 7.63 -18.21 -7.61
CA THR A 182 7.88 -17.92 -9.03
C THR A 182 9.34 -17.57 -9.34
N ARG A 183 9.73 -17.73 -10.61
CA ARG A 183 11.06 -17.29 -11.12
C ARG A 183 11.24 -15.78 -10.97
N VAL A 184 10.16 -15.02 -11.17
CA VAL A 184 10.18 -13.56 -11.08
C VAL A 184 10.53 -13.10 -9.66
N GLY A 185 10.03 -13.79 -8.63
CA GLY A 185 10.42 -13.54 -7.24
C GLY A 185 11.93 -13.61 -7.03
N ARG A 186 12.59 -14.68 -7.51
CA ARG A 186 14.06 -14.82 -7.43
C ARG A 186 14.80 -13.70 -8.16
N TYR A 187 14.30 -13.27 -9.32
CA TYR A 187 14.90 -12.16 -10.08
C TYR A 187 14.75 -10.82 -9.36
N ILE A 188 13.65 -10.60 -8.64
CA ILE A 188 13.44 -9.40 -7.82
C ILE A 188 14.48 -9.34 -6.68
N TYR A 189 14.66 -10.43 -5.94
CA TYR A 189 15.67 -10.50 -4.89
C TYR A 189 17.10 -10.34 -5.43
N ALA A 190 17.43 -10.99 -6.56
CA ALA A 190 18.73 -10.85 -7.20
C ALA A 190 19.01 -9.39 -7.63
N LEU A 191 18.02 -8.76 -8.28
CA LEU A 191 18.11 -7.35 -8.71
C LEU A 191 18.39 -6.42 -7.53
N GLY A 192 17.70 -6.61 -6.40
CA GLY A 192 17.93 -5.80 -5.21
C GLY A 192 19.25 -6.06 -4.51
N GLY A 193 19.79 -7.29 -4.59
CA GLY A 193 21.09 -7.61 -4.01
C GLY A 193 22.24 -6.98 -4.81
N ASN A 194 22.22 -7.12 -6.14
CA ASN A 194 23.17 -6.48 -7.03
C ASN A 194 22.62 -6.41 -8.46
N GLU A 195 22.25 -5.21 -8.90
CA GLU A 195 21.69 -4.99 -10.25
C GLU A 195 22.68 -5.34 -11.37
N GLU A 196 23.97 -4.99 -11.19
CA GLU A 196 24.99 -5.20 -12.20
C GLU A 196 25.30 -6.69 -12.39
N ALA A 197 25.50 -7.43 -11.30
CA ALA A 197 25.71 -8.87 -11.34
C ALA A 197 24.50 -9.62 -11.91
N THR A 198 23.28 -9.16 -11.60
CA THR A 198 22.03 -9.72 -12.14
C THR A 198 21.95 -9.51 -13.65
N ARG A 199 22.32 -8.33 -14.14
CA ARG A 199 22.36 -8.02 -15.57
C ARG A 199 23.42 -8.84 -16.31
N LEU A 200 24.63 -8.97 -15.74
CA LEU A 200 25.71 -9.79 -16.30
C LEU A 200 25.37 -11.29 -16.34
N SER A 201 24.51 -11.74 -15.42
CA SER A 201 23.95 -13.10 -15.41
C SER A 201 22.84 -13.33 -16.46
N GLY A 202 22.61 -12.38 -17.38
CA GLY A 202 21.65 -12.51 -18.49
C GLY A 202 20.20 -12.20 -18.13
N ILE A 203 19.91 -11.74 -16.91
CA ILE A 203 18.55 -11.35 -16.52
C ILE A 203 18.27 -9.91 -16.98
N ASN A 204 17.17 -9.72 -17.70
CA ASN A 204 16.76 -8.38 -18.13
C ASN A 204 16.17 -7.58 -16.96
N THR A 205 17.02 -6.83 -16.27
CA THR A 205 16.66 -6.02 -15.09
C THR A 205 15.58 -4.98 -15.42
N SER A 206 15.58 -4.43 -16.64
CA SER A 206 14.56 -3.48 -17.08
C SER A 206 13.16 -4.07 -17.09
N LYS A 207 13.00 -5.30 -17.60
CA LYS A 207 11.69 -5.99 -17.58
C LYS A 207 11.21 -6.25 -16.15
N ILE A 208 12.12 -6.61 -15.24
CA ILE A 208 11.78 -6.84 -13.83
C ILE A 208 11.32 -5.54 -13.16
N LYS A 209 12.02 -4.41 -13.40
CA LYS A 209 11.58 -3.09 -12.91
C LYS A 209 10.18 -2.75 -13.43
N VAL A 210 9.92 -2.85 -14.74
CA VAL A 210 8.59 -2.60 -15.31
C VAL A 210 7.52 -3.46 -14.65
N TYR A 211 7.77 -4.75 -14.48
CA TYR A 211 6.85 -5.68 -13.83
C TYR A 211 6.54 -5.28 -12.38
N VAL A 212 7.57 -4.98 -11.60
CA VAL A 212 7.46 -4.58 -10.18
C VAL A 212 6.66 -3.30 -10.00
N TYR A 213 6.95 -2.25 -10.79
CA TYR A 213 6.18 -1.01 -10.72
C TYR A 213 4.75 -1.18 -11.26
N SER A 214 4.53 -2.08 -12.23
CA SER A 214 3.16 -2.41 -12.68
C SER A 214 2.34 -3.05 -11.55
N ILE A 215 2.92 -3.96 -10.77
CA ILE A 215 2.26 -4.53 -9.58
C ILE A 215 1.93 -3.43 -8.56
N SER A 216 2.90 -2.53 -8.29
CA SER A 216 2.68 -1.38 -7.40
C SER A 216 1.47 -0.54 -7.83
N GLY A 217 1.38 -0.24 -9.13
CA GLY A 217 0.25 0.49 -9.71
C GLY A 217 -1.08 -0.26 -9.66
N ILE A 218 -1.10 -1.57 -9.93
CA ILE A 218 -2.30 -2.42 -9.81
C ILE A 218 -2.82 -2.43 -8.37
N LEU A 219 -1.94 -2.65 -7.40
CA LEU A 219 -2.35 -2.73 -5.99
C LEU A 219 -2.78 -1.35 -5.46
N SER A 220 -2.16 -0.27 -5.94
CA SER A 220 -2.62 1.10 -5.68
C SER A 220 -4.03 1.35 -6.24
N ALA A 221 -4.34 0.84 -7.42
CA ALA A 221 -5.68 0.94 -8.01
C ALA A 221 -6.72 0.12 -7.22
N ILE A 222 -6.38 -1.09 -6.78
CA ILE A 222 -7.24 -1.91 -5.91
C ILE A 222 -7.53 -1.17 -4.60
N ALA A 223 -6.53 -0.55 -3.98
CA ALA A 223 -6.72 0.28 -2.80
C ALA A 223 -7.62 1.50 -3.09
N GLY A 224 -7.53 2.10 -4.29
CA GLY A 224 -8.39 3.20 -4.73
C GLY A 224 -9.85 2.80 -4.90
N ILE A 225 -10.09 1.62 -5.47
CA ILE A 225 -11.41 1.01 -5.56
C ILE A 225 -12.00 0.81 -4.15
N ILE A 226 -11.22 0.24 -3.22
CA ILE A 226 -11.67 0.00 -1.84
C ILE A 226 -12.03 1.31 -1.14
N VAL A 227 -11.17 2.33 -1.20
CA VAL A 227 -11.40 3.63 -0.56
C VAL A 227 -12.63 4.32 -1.16
N THR A 228 -12.72 4.37 -2.48
CA THR A 228 -13.82 5.02 -3.21
C THR A 228 -15.15 4.34 -2.90
N SER A 229 -15.17 3.02 -2.91
CA SER A 229 -16.33 2.21 -2.55
C SER A 229 -16.76 2.42 -1.10
N ARG A 230 -15.79 2.48 -0.18
CA ARG A 230 -16.06 2.69 1.25
C ARG A 230 -16.64 4.08 1.54
N LEU A 231 -16.15 5.11 0.86
CA LEU A 231 -16.57 6.50 1.06
C LEU A 231 -17.79 6.89 0.21
N PHE A 232 -18.31 5.99 -0.63
CA PHE A 232 -19.36 6.28 -1.62
C PHE A 232 -19.01 7.47 -2.55
N SER A 233 -17.72 7.80 -2.65
CA SER A 233 -17.23 8.96 -3.38
C SER A 233 -15.71 8.88 -3.54
N ALA A 234 -15.22 9.33 -4.69
CA ALA A 234 -13.80 9.61 -4.89
C ALA A 234 -13.47 11.01 -4.39
N GLN A 235 -12.65 11.08 -3.35
CA GLN A 235 -12.15 12.35 -2.80
C GLN A 235 -10.88 12.78 -3.55
N PRO A 236 -10.75 14.04 -4.02
CA PRO A 236 -9.59 14.47 -4.82
C PRO A 236 -8.25 14.38 -4.07
N ASN A 237 -8.29 14.51 -2.74
CA ASN A 237 -7.13 14.40 -1.85
C ASN A 237 -6.94 12.99 -1.26
N ALA A 238 -7.70 11.98 -1.71
CA ALA A 238 -7.55 10.61 -1.25
C ALA A 238 -6.12 10.10 -1.44
N GLY A 239 -5.67 9.21 -0.55
CA GLY A 239 -4.33 8.61 -0.63
C GLY A 239 -3.17 9.56 -0.33
N SER A 240 -3.40 10.79 0.15
CA SER A 240 -2.31 11.65 0.63
C SER A 240 -1.61 11.02 1.84
N GLY A 241 -0.28 10.85 1.77
CA GLY A 241 0.51 10.25 2.84
C GLY A 241 0.48 8.73 2.89
N TYR A 242 -0.30 8.06 2.02
CA TYR A 242 -0.33 6.59 1.96
C TYR A 242 0.99 6.02 1.45
N GLU A 243 1.71 6.77 0.61
CA GLU A 243 3.07 6.44 0.20
C GLU A 243 4.03 6.32 1.40
N LEU A 244 3.95 7.25 2.36
CA LEU A 244 4.79 7.21 3.56
C LEU A 244 4.35 6.09 4.51
N ASP A 245 3.04 5.90 4.70
CA ASP A 245 2.50 4.84 5.54
C ASP A 245 2.83 3.44 4.97
N ALA A 246 2.86 3.28 3.64
CA ALA A 246 3.26 2.05 2.97
C ALA A 246 4.76 1.76 3.11
N ILE A 247 5.62 2.77 2.91
CA ILE A 247 7.06 2.65 3.15
C ILE A 247 7.32 2.28 4.62
N ALA A 248 6.65 2.95 5.56
CA ALA A 248 6.74 2.67 6.99
C ALA A 248 6.39 1.20 7.29
N ALA A 249 5.29 0.70 6.74
CA ALA A 249 4.84 -0.68 6.93
C ALA A 249 5.87 -1.69 6.40
N VAL A 250 6.43 -1.45 5.22
CA VAL A 250 7.42 -2.35 4.60
C VAL A 250 8.73 -2.37 5.39
N VAL A 251 9.20 -1.20 5.84
CA VAL A 251 10.46 -1.05 6.60
C VAL A 251 10.32 -1.57 8.03
N LEU A 252 9.25 -1.24 8.76
CA LEU A 252 8.96 -1.86 10.07
C LEU A 252 8.77 -3.37 9.96
N GLY A 253 8.27 -3.83 8.80
CA GLY A 253 8.17 -5.25 8.47
C GLY A 253 9.52 -5.95 8.25
N GLY A 254 10.63 -5.21 8.21
CA GLY A 254 11.98 -5.76 8.08
C GLY A 254 12.45 -5.93 6.62
N THR A 255 11.81 -5.25 5.66
CA THR A 255 12.34 -5.19 4.30
C THR A 255 13.35 -4.06 4.19
N SER A 256 14.56 -4.37 3.71
CA SER A 256 15.65 -3.39 3.64
C SER A 256 15.41 -2.38 2.53
N LEU A 257 15.60 -1.09 2.83
CA LEU A 257 15.57 -0.02 1.81
C LEU A 257 16.68 -0.15 0.77
N SER A 258 17.74 -0.92 1.06
CA SER A 258 18.79 -1.21 0.08
C SER A 258 18.40 -2.27 -0.96
N GLY A 259 17.27 -2.97 -0.76
CA GLY A 259 16.83 -4.07 -1.62
C GLY A 259 17.38 -5.44 -1.23
N GLY A 260 16.87 -6.48 -1.89
CA GLY A 260 17.39 -7.85 -1.82
C GLY A 260 17.06 -8.63 -0.53
N GLN A 261 16.47 -8.00 0.50
CA GLN A 261 16.11 -8.65 1.77
C GLN A 261 14.75 -8.20 2.28
N GLY A 262 13.95 -9.14 2.80
CA GLY A 262 12.62 -8.88 3.35
C GLY A 262 11.53 -9.70 2.68
N GLY A 263 10.28 -9.27 2.85
CA GLY A 263 9.15 -9.94 2.21
C GLY A 263 7.77 -9.56 2.74
N ILE A 264 6.78 -10.24 2.15
CA ILE A 264 5.36 -9.99 2.36
C ILE A 264 4.89 -10.29 3.81
N PRO A 265 5.31 -11.38 4.48
CA PRO A 265 4.87 -11.65 5.86
C PRO A 265 5.23 -10.55 6.86
N GLY A 266 6.45 -9.99 6.74
CA GLY A 266 6.87 -8.86 7.55
C GLY A 266 6.06 -7.59 7.27
N THR A 267 5.74 -7.35 5.99
CA THR A 267 4.93 -6.20 5.57
C THR A 267 3.52 -6.24 6.18
N ILE A 268 2.89 -7.41 6.35
CA ILE A 268 1.61 -7.55 7.08
C ILE A 268 1.74 -7.00 8.50
N VAL A 269 2.77 -7.43 9.21
CA VAL A 269 3.01 -7.03 10.60
C VAL A 269 3.24 -5.53 10.68
N GLY A 270 4.09 -4.98 9.80
CA GLY A 270 4.33 -3.54 9.76
C GLY A 270 3.08 -2.73 9.41
N ALA A 271 2.25 -3.19 8.47
CA ALA A 271 0.98 -2.54 8.14
C ALA A 271 0.02 -2.54 9.34
N LEU A 272 -0.05 -3.65 10.09
CA LEU A 272 -0.82 -3.72 11.34
C LEU A 272 -0.27 -2.78 12.42
N ILE A 273 1.04 -2.62 12.56
CA ILE A 273 1.62 -1.65 13.50
C ILE A 273 1.13 -0.23 13.17
N ILE A 274 1.24 0.19 11.90
CA ILE A 274 0.79 1.51 11.46
C ILE A 274 -0.73 1.66 11.61
N GLY A 275 -1.49 0.61 11.29
CA GLY A 275 -2.94 0.59 11.44
C GLY A 275 -3.41 0.74 12.89
N ILE A 276 -2.80 -0.01 13.81
CA ILE A 276 -3.07 0.09 15.25
C ILE A 276 -2.62 1.45 15.78
N LEU A 277 -1.50 2.01 15.30
CA LEU A 277 -1.03 3.34 15.71
C LEU A 277 -2.06 4.41 15.36
N ASN A 278 -2.55 4.40 14.12
CA ASN A 278 -3.59 5.33 13.67
C ASN A 278 -4.87 5.17 14.50
N ASN A 279 -5.28 3.94 14.80
CA ASN A 279 -6.47 3.68 15.61
C ASN A 279 -6.30 4.11 17.07
N ALA A 280 -5.16 3.82 17.68
CA ALA A 280 -4.85 4.19 19.05
C ALA A 280 -4.90 5.71 19.22
N LEU A 281 -4.21 6.44 18.34
CA LEU A 281 -4.21 7.91 18.38
C LEU A 281 -5.60 8.49 18.13
N ASN A 282 -6.41 7.86 17.26
CA ASN A 282 -7.80 8.24 17.05
C ASN A 282 -8.67 8.01 18.30
N LEU A 283 -8.55 6.84 18.96
CA LEU A 283 -9.28 6.53 20.20
C LEU A 283 -8.91 7.46 21.35
N LEU A 284 -7.68 7.98 21.36
CA LEU A 284 -7.18 8.96 22.31
C LEU A 284 -7.53 10.42 21.92
N ASN A 285 -8.32 10.61 20.86
CA ASN A 285 -8.72 11.92 20.32
C ASN A 285 -7.53 12.83 19.98
N VAL A 286 -6.38 12.25 19.60
CA VAL A 286 -5.22 13.01 19.12
C VAL A 286 -5.53 13.54 17.73
N SER A 287 -5.31 14.85 17.51
CA SER A 287 -5.58 15.47 16.22
C SER A 287 -4.74 14.86 15.09
N SER A 288 -5.27 14.87 13.87
CA SER A 288 -4.58 14.32 12.69
C SER A 288 -3.19 14.95 12.45
N TYR A 289 -3.01 16.22 12.82
CA TYR A 289 -1.72 16.91 12.70
C TYR A 289 -0.64 16.28 13.58
N TYR A 290 -0.96 15.97 14.85
CA TYR A 290 -0.02 15.27 15.74
C TYR A 290 0.18 13.81 15.33
N GLN A 291 -0.82 13.17 14.74
CA GLN A 291 -0.66 11.84 14.16
C GLN A 291 0.40 11.82 13.05
N MET A 292 0.44 12.85 12.19
CA MET A 292 1.47 12.97 11.16
C MET A 292 2.88 13.08 11.76
N ILE A 293 3.06 13.87 12.83
CA ILE A 293 4.34 14.00 13.53
C ILE A 293 4.76 12.65 14.13
N ALA A 294 3.85 11.99 14.85
CA ALA A 294 4.11 10.68 15.46
C ALA A 294 4.52 9.64 14.41
N LYS A 295 3.83 9.59 13.27
CA LYS A 295 4.17 8.70 12.15
C LYS A 295 5.55 9.00 11.58
N GLY A 296 5.89 10.27 11.38
CA GLY A 296 7.22 10.68 10.92
C GLY A 296 8.34 10.21 11.87
N ILE A 297 8.13 10.35 13.18
CA ILE A 297 9.07 9.87 14.21
C ILE A 297 9.22 8.34 14.15
N VAL A 298 8.11 7.61 14.04
CA VAL A 298 8.13 6.14 13.95
C VAL A 298 8.91 5.67 12.72
N ILE A 299 8.71 6.32 11.56
CA ILE A 299 9.46 6.02 10.33
C ILE A 299 10.94 6.30 10.54
N LEU A 300 11.30 7.46 11.09
CA LEU A 300 12.69 7.83 11.33
C LEU A 300 13.39 6.82 12.24
N ILE A 301 12.75 6.41 13.33
CA ILE A 301 13.27 5.39 14.25
C ILE A 301 13.45 4.06 13.51
N ALA A 302 12.46 3.62 12.72
CA ALA A 302 12.55 2.37 11.97
C ALA A 302 13.76 2.37 11.01
N VAL A 303 13.98 3.47 10.29
CA VAL A 303 15.12 3.62 9.36
C VAL A 303 16.46 3.65 10.10
N LEU A 304 16.55 4.34 11.25
CA LEU A 304 17.78 4.38 12.05
C LEU A 304 18.15 2.99 12.61
N LEU A 305 17.14 2.17 12.94
CA LEU A 305 17.34 0.81 13.40
C LEU A 305 17.72 -0.16 12.28
N ASP A 306 17.27 0.07 11.04
CA ASP A 306 17.70 -0.69 9.86
C ASP A 306 19.17 -0.42 9.55
N ARG A 307 19.61 0.85 9.59
CA ARG A 307 21.00 1.22 9.30
C ARG A 307 22.02 0.62 10.26
N LYS A 308 21.65 0.39 11.52
CA LYS A 308 22.51 -0.25 12.54
C LYS A 308 22.63 -1.78 12.41
N GLN A 309 21.88 -2.40 11.51
CA GLN A 309 21.93 -3.85 11.26
C GLN A 309 22.90 -4.23 10.13
N LYS A 310 23.49 -3.24 9.46
CA LYS A 310 24.70 -3.38 8.63
C LYS A 310 25.93 -3.26 9.51
#